data_AF-U9U006-F1
#
_entry.id   AF-U9U006-F1
#
_cell.length_a   1.000
_cell.length_b   1.000
_cell.length_c   1.000
_cell.angle_alpha   90.00
_cell.angle_beta   90.00
_cell.angle_gamma   90.00
#
_symmetry.space_group_name_H-M   'P 1'
#
loop_
_entity.id
_entity.type
_entity.pdbx_description
1 polymer ?
#
loop_
_entity_poly.entity_id
_entity_poly.type
_entity_poly.pdbx_seq_one_letter_code
_entity_poly.pdbx_strand_id
1 'polypeptide(L)'
;MHEIQFTYQIFNLIENIKQNLNYLSIDVWPDFIGLKSIESTPSSMILQNLGQILPSKLEYLHLRLYFIKASDFEVFLKNSQDTFIKKLSINTGLGQDILPLIKNYIMKKKRVKYLAINDSSKELISLKEVNEFKLYNIEVQRHSDLMIDLYDYIKEIN
;
A
#
# COMPACT_ATOMS: atom_id res chain seq x y z
N MET A 1 -14.77 -7.47 17.79
CA MET A 1 -16.07 -6.86 17.42
C MET A 1 -15.95 -5.34 17.26
N HIS A 2 -15.36 -4.61 18.22
CA HIS A 2 -15.16 -3.15 18.11
C HIS A 2 -14.17 -2.72 17.00
N GLU A 3 -13.03 -3.42 16.83
CA GLU A 3 -12.05 -3.09 15.77
C GLU A 3 -12.61 -3.23 14.35
N ILE A 4 -13.43 -4.26 14.13
CA ILE A 4 -14.10 -4.52 12.85
C ILE A 4 -15.05 -3.37 12.48
N GLN A 5 -15.82 -2.87 13.46
CA GLN A 5 -16.76 -1.76 13.24
C GLN A 5 -16.02 -0.46 12.87
N PHE A 6 -14.87 -0.19 13.50
CA PHE A 6 -14.04 0.97 13.18
C PHE A 6 -13.46 0.90 11.76
N THR A 7 -13.04 -0.29 11.32
CA THR A 7 -12.54 -0.47 9.94
C THR A 7 -13.63 -0.21 8.90
N TYR A 8 -14.86 -0.69 9.10
CA TYR A 8 -15.96 -0.38 8.18
C TYR A 8 -16.28 1.12 8.10
N GLN A 9 -16.16 1.86 9.20
CA GLN A 9 -16.33 3.31 9.19
C GLN A 9 -15.25 4.02 8.35
N ILE A 10 -13.99 3.57 8.44
CA ILE A 10 -12.90 4.09 7.60
C ILE A 10 -13.19 3.83 6.12
N PHE A 11 -13.65 2.63 5.76
CA PHE A 11 -13.99 2.31 4.38
C PHE A 11 -15.14 3.16 3.85
N ASN A 12 -16.20 3.33 4.64
CA ASN A 12 -17.30 4.22 4.28
C ASN A 12 -16.83 5.67 4.08
N LEU A 13 -15.91 6.15 4.92
CA LEU A 13 -15.32 7.48 4.76
C LEU A 13 -14.55 7.59 3.44
N ILE A 14 -13.64 6.66 3.15
CA ILE A 14 -12.86 6.60 1.91
C ILE A 14 -13.80 6.61 0.69
N GLU A 15 -14.84 5.76 0.72
CA GLU A 15 -15.81 5.67 -0.37
C GLU A 15 -16.59 6.99 -0.56
N ASN A 16 -16.99 7.64 0.53
CA ASN A 16 -17.70 8.92 0.48
C ASN A 16 -16.85 10.07 -0.07
N ILE A 17 -15.53 10.07 0.22
CA ILE A 17 -14.62 11.14 -0.23
C ILE A 17 -13.86 10.78 -1.51
N LYS A 18 -14.09 9.62 -2.13
CA LYS A 18 -13.25 9.06 -3.20
C LYS A 18 -12.99 10.02 -4.36
N GLN A 19 -13.97 10.84 -4.75
CA GLN A 19 -13.82 11.78 -5.87
C GLN A 19 -12.81 12.91 -5.59
N ASN A 20 -12.54 13.20 -4.31
CA ASN A 20 -11.60 14.23 -3.88
C ASN A 20 -10.35 13.63 -3.19
N LEU A 21 -10.24 12.29 -3.15
CA LEU A 21 -9.15 11.60 -2.48
C LEU A 21 -7.94 11.52 -3.40
N ASN A 22 -6.92 12.33 -3.13
CA ASN A 22 -5.66 12.34 -3.88
C ASN A 22 -4.53 11.56 -3.18
N TYR A 23 -4.55 11.53 -1.85
CA TYR A 23 -3.51 10.96 -1.00
C TYR A 23 -4.17 10.05 0.03
N LEU A 24 -3.68 8.82 0.16
CA LEU A 24 -4.11 7.89 1.19
C LEU A 24 -2.89 7.24 1.85
N SER A 25 -2.81 7.33 3.17
CA SER A 25 -1.82 6.61 3.98
C SER A 25 -2.56 5.79 5.04
N ILE A 26 -2.29 4.50 5.09
CA ILE A 26 -2.84 3.57 6.07
C ILE A 26 -1.68 2.96 6.84
N ASP A 27 -1.67 3.18 8.16
CA ASP A 27 -0.70 2.59 9.07
C ASP A 27 -1.44 1.63 10.01
N VAL A 28 -1.13 0.35 9.88
CA VAL A 28 -1.66 -0.75 10.68
C VAL A 28 -0.47 -1.53 11.21
N TRP A 29 0.10 -1.02 12.29
CA TRP A 29 1.14 -1.68 13.07
C TRP A 29 0.59 -2.02 14.45
N PRO A 30 0.82 -3.23 14.97
CA PRO A 30 0.35 -3.57 16.31
C PRO A 30 1.11 -2.75 17.35
N ASP A 31 0.34 -2.02 18.17
CA ASP A 31 0.82 -1.47 19.44
C ASP A 31 0.97 -2.60 20.45
N PHE A 32 1.98 -3.46 20.27
CA PHE A 32 2.51 -4.48 21.22
C PHE A 32 1.55 -5.36 22.07
N ILE A 33 0.23 -5.27 21.93
CA ILE A 33 -0.74 -5.84 22.86
C ILE A 33 -1.69 -6.76 22.08
N GLY A 34 -1.48 -8.06 22.23
CA GLY A 34 -2.58 -9.04 22.20
C GLY A 34 -3.06 -9.53 20.82
N LEU A 35 -2.24 -9.53 19.77
CA LEU A 35 -2.61 -10.25 18.54
C LEU A 35 -2.72 -11.76 18.82
N LYS A 36 -3.96 -12.28 18.81
CA LYS A 36 -4.28 -13.69 19.03
C LYS A 36 -3.84 -14.62 17.89
N SER A 37 -3.59 -14.09 16.69
CA SER A 37 -2.95 -14.79 15.58
C SER A 37 -2.46 -13.80 14.51
N ILE A 38 -1.30 -14.06 13.89
CA ILE A 38 -0.71 -13.25 12.80
C ILE A 38 -1.63 -13.22 11.56
N GLU A 39 -2.45 -14.25 11.38
CA GLU A 39 -3.31 -14.44 10.21
C GLU A 39 -4.63 -13.65 10.25
N SER A 40 -5.09 -13.17 11.41
CA SER A 40 -6.32 -12.36 11.54
C SER A 40 -6.02 -10.87 11.81
N THR A 41 -4.92 -10.37 11.24
CA THR A 41 -4.51 -8.98 11.45
C THR A 41 -5.41 -8.00 10.66
N PRO A 42 -5.58 -6.76 11.14
CA PRO A 42 -6.34 -5.75 10.40
C PRO A 42 -5.76 -5.50 8.98
N SER A 43 -4.48 -5.82 8.74
CA SER A 43 -3.86 -5.84 7.41
C SER A 43 -4.62 -6.66 6.38
N SER A 44 -5.10 -7.86 6.75
CA SER A 44 -5.86 -8.74 5.84
C SER A 44 -7.19 -8.07 5.44
N MET A 45 -7.90 -7.50 6.41
CA MET A 45 -9.16 -6.79 6.17
C MET A 45 -8.96 -5.54 5.30
N ILE A 46 -7.87 -4.78 5.50
CA ILE A 46 -7.50 -3.68 4.60
C ILE A 46 -7.29 -4.19 3.18
N LEU A 47 -6.45 -5.20 2.97
CA LEU A 47 -6.13 -5.69 1.62
C LEU A 47 -7.35 -6.27 0.89
N GLN A 48 -8.23 -6.98 1.59
CA GLN A 48 -9.42 -7.58 0.96
C GLN A 48 -10.45 -6.55 0.49
N ASN A 49 -10.58 -5.41 1.17
CA ASN A 49 -11.64 -4.43 0.91
C ASN A 49 -11.16 -3.16 0.20
N LEU A 50 -9.95 -2.67 0.53
CA LEU A 50 -9.49 -1.34 0.11
C LEU A 50 -9.52 -1.16 -1.42
N GLY A 51 -9.10 -2.18 -2.17
CA GLY A 51 -9.01 -2.08 -3.62
C GLY A 51 -10.34 -1.74 -4.31
N GLN A 52 -11.48 -2.13 -3.73
CA GLN A 52 -12.82 -1.89 -4.31
C GLN A 52 -13.30 -0.45 -4.16
N ILE A 53 -12.79 0.26 -3.16
CA ILE A 53 -13.25 1.60 -2.79
C ILE A 53 -12.26 2.71 -3.18
N LEU A 54 -11.11 2.35 -3.77
CA LEU A 54 -10.15 3.34 -4.26
C LEU A 54 -10.74 4.12 -5.45
N PRO A 55 -10.40 5.42 -5.59
CA PRO A 55 -10.71 6.15 -6.81
C PRO A 55 -9.94 5.58 -8.01
N SER A 56 -10.28 6.01 -9.23
CA SER A 56 -9.57 5.61 -10.45
C SER A 56 -8.13 6.14 -10.52
N LYS A 57 -7.82 7.20 -9.75
CA LYS A 57 -6.49 7.79 -9.69
C LYS A 57 -6.14 8.24 -8.27
N LEU A 58 -4.91 7.93 -7.84
CA LEU A 58 -4.27 8.50 -6.65
C LEU A 58 -2.94 9.14 -7.03
N GLU A 59 -2.64 10.28 -6.42
CA GLU A 59 -1.28 10.85 -6.46
C GLU A 59 -0.35 10.09 -5.50
N TYR A 60 -0.90 9.55 -4.40
CA TYR A 60 -0.13 8.81 -3.39
C TYR A 60 -0.95 7.73 -2.69
N LEU A 61 -0.39 6.53 -2.58
CA LEU A 61 -0.85 5.47 -1.69
C LEU A 61 0.31 4.93 -0.86
N HIS A 62 0.19 5.00 0.46
CA HIS A 62 1.12 4.37 1.40
C HIS A 62 0.39 3.34 2.27
N LEU A 63 0.92 2.12 2.27
CA LEU A 63 0.44 1.01 3.07
C LEU A 63 1.56 0.56 3.99
N ARG A 64 1.48 0.90 5.28
CA ARG A 64 2.33 0.35 6.32
C ARG A 64 1.54 -0.71 7.06
N LEU A 65 1.80 -1.98 6.75
CA LEU A 65 1.03 -3.12 7.23
C LEU A 65 1.95 -4.07 7.99
N TYR A 66 1.54 -4.55 9.16
CA TYR A 66 2.40 -5.44 9.93
C TYR A 66 2.69 -6.78 9.25
N PHE A 67 1.67 -7.39 8.65
CA PHE A 67 1.76 -8.69 8.00
C PHE A 67 1.01 -8.67 6.67
N ILE A 68 1.67 -9.10 5.58
CA ILE A 68 1.05 -9.25 4.27
C ILE A 68 1.01 -10.73 3.85
N LYS A 69 -0.21 -11.25 3.73
CA LYS A 69 -0.48 -12.54 3.08
C LYS A 69 -0.59 -12.33 1.57
N ALA A 70 0.12 -13.13 0.77
CA ALA A 70 0.16 -12.97 -0.68
C ALA A 70 -1.23 -13.08 -1.32
N SER A 71 -2.10 -13.98 -0.81
CA SER A 71 -3.46 -14.15 -1.32
C SER A 71 -4.32 -12.90 -1.11
N ASP A 72 -4.23 -12.24 0.05
CA ASP A 72 -4.99 -11.03 0.33
C ASP A 72 -4.45 -9.85 -0.48
N PHE A 73 -3.13 -9.80 -0.64
CA PHE A 73 -2.49 -8.80 -1.51
C PHE A 73 -2.90 -8.98 -2.98
N GLU A 74 -3.02 -10.21 -3.46
CA GLU A 74 -3.54 -10.48 -4.81
C GLU A 74 -4.99 -10.02 -4.97
N VAL A 75 -5.83 -10.20 -3.94
CA VAL A 75 -7.20 -9.66 -3.92
C VAL A 75 -7.18 -8.14 -4.02
N PHE A 76 -6.35 -7.45 -3.22
CA PHE A 76 -6.16 -6.00 -3.32
C PHE A 76 -5.79 -5.56 -4.75
N LEU A 77 -4.82 -6.25 -5.37
CA LEU A 77 -4.33 -5.92 -6.70
C LEU A 77 -5.37 -6.12 -7.80
N LYS A 78 -6.19 -7.17 -7.70
CA LYS A 78 -7.32 -7.45 -8.61
C LYS A 78 -8.43 -6.42 -8.45
N ASN A 79 -8.83 -6.13 -7.21
CA ASN A 79 -9.92 -5.21 -6.93
C ASN A 79 -9.56 -3.76 -7.31
N SER A 80 -8.28 -3.39 -7.19
CA SER A 80 -7.79 -2.06 -7.58
C SER A 80 -7.40 -1.95 -9.05
N GLN A 81 -7.63 -2.96 -9.91
CA GLN A 81 -7.04 -3.04 -11.26
C GLN A 81 -7.19 -1.78 -12.13
N ASP A 82 -8.29 -1.04 -11.95
CA ASP A 82 -8.62 0.18 -12.70
C ASP A 82 -8.10 1.46 -12.03
N THR A 83 -7.42 1.34 -10.89
CA THR A 83 -6.78 2.44 -10.18
C THR A 83 -5.34 2.62 -10.65
N PHE A 84 -5.04 3.83 -11.13
CA PHE A 84 -3.67 4.31 -11.33
C PHE A 84 -3.15 4.99 -10.06
N ILE A 85 -1.94 4.63 -9.61
CA ILE A 85 -1.34 5.17 -8.39
C ILE A 85 0.01 5.78 -8.75
N LYS A 86 0.12 7.12 -8.78
CA LYS A 86 1.37 7.75 -9.20
C LYS A 86 2.55 7.36 -8.30
N LYS A 87 2.39 7.43 -6.97
CA LYS A 87 3.38 7.05 -5.98
C LYS A 87 2.82 5.95 -5.08
N LEU A 88 3.37 4.74 -5.17
CA LEU A 88 3.00 3.61 -4.32
C LEU A 88 4.14 3.27 -3.35
N SER A 89 3.84 3.30 -2.06
CA SER A 89 4.75 2.87 -1.00
C SER A 89 4.13 1.72 -0.21
N ILE A 90 4.85 0.61 -0.08
CA ILE A 90 4.45 -0.54 0.73
C ILE A 90 5.56 -0.79 1.75
N ASN A 91 5.20 -0.79 3.03
CA ASN A 91 6.08 -1.13 4.13
C ASN A 91 5.48 -2.29 4.92
N THR A 92 6.20 -3.39 5.05
CA THR A 92 5.72 -4.57 5.77
C THR A 92 6.72 -5.10 6.79
N GLY A 93 6.22 -5.38 8.00
CA GLY A 93 7.05 -5.90 9.09
C GLY A 93 7.31 -7.39 9.05
N LEU A 94 6.40 -8.15 8.44
CA LEU A 94 6.47 -9.57 8.19
C LEU A 94 5.61 -9.87 6.95
N GLY A 95 5.78 -11.02 6.30
CA GLY A 95 4.90 -11.37 5.19
C GLY A 95 5.45 -12.44 4.27
N GLN A 96 4.62 -12.82 3.31
CA GLN A 96 5.02 -13.64 2.18
C GLN A 96 5.63 -12.77 1.08
N ASP A 97 6.43 -13.37 0.19
CA ASP A 97 6.99 -12.66 -0.96
C ASP A 97 5.87 -12.17 -1.89
N ILE A 98 5.77 -10.85 -2.03
CA ILE A 98 4.81 -10.17 -2.92
C ILE A 98 5.43 -9.68 -4.22
N LEU A 99 6.76 -9.76 -4.39
CA LEU A 99 7.44 -9.25 -5.57
C LEU A 99 6.91 -9.87 -6.88
N PRO A 100 6.60 -11.18 -6.97
CA PRO A 100 5.97 -11.76 -8.15
C PRO A 100 4.62 -11.11 -8.50
N LEU A 101 3.82 -10.81 -7.48
CA LEU A 101 2.51 -10.15 -7.64
C LEU A 101 2.67 -8.70 -8.09
N ILE A 102 3.62 -7.95 -7.51
CA ILE A 102 3.97 -6.59 -7.94
C ILE A 102 4.40 -6.60 -9.41
N LYS A 103 5.28 -7.52 -9.80
CA LYS A 103 5.72 -7.63 -11.20
C LYS A 103 4.53 -7.92 -12.13
N ASN A 104 3.63 -8.81 -11.74
CA ASN A 104 2.52 -9.22 -12.60
C ASN A 104 1.41 -8.16 -12.73
N TYR A 105 0.97 -7.60 -11.60
CA TYR A 105 -0.21 -6.74 -11.54
C TYR A 105 0.11 -5.25 -11.58
N ILE A 106 1.31 -4.83 -11.19
CA ILE A 106 1.71 -3.43 -11.16
C ILE A 106 2.67 -3.12 -12.31
N MET A 107 3.80 -3.81 -12.38
CA MET A 107 4.86 -3.51 -13.36
C MET A 107 4.40 -3.74 -14.80
N LYS A 108 3.95 -4.96 -15.11
CA LYS A 108 3.47 -5.29 -16.47
C LYS A 108 2.26 -4.47 -16.91
N LYS A 109 1.43 -4.04 -15.95
CA LYS A 109 0.24 -3.22 -16.20
C LYS A 109 0.51 -1.70 -16.17
N LYS A 110 1.74 -1.28 -15.84
CA LYS A 110 2.16 0.14 -15.77
C LYS A 110 1.24 1.01 -14.89
N ARG A 111 0.80 0.44 -13.76
CA ARG A 111 -0.18 1.09 -12.86
C ARG A 111 0.42 2.10 -11.88
N VAL A 112 1.74 2.21 -11.86
CA VAL A 112 2.48 3.15 -11.00
C VAL A 112 3.55 3.90 -11.77
N LYS A 113 3.94 5.07 -11.26
CA LYS A 113 5.10 5.83 -11.76
C LYS A 113 6.30 5.68 -10.82
N TYR A 114 6.07 5.80 -9.52
CA TYR A 114 7.08 5.66 -8.48
C TYR A 114 6.69 4.52 -7.53
N LEU A 115 7.66 3.68 -7.18
CA LEU A 115 7.45 2.50 -6.35
C LEU A 115 8.50 2.44 -5.24
N ALA A 116 8.05 2.28 -4.00
CA ALA A 116 8.90 1.90 -2.88
C ALA A 116 8.30 0.67 -2.20
N ILE A 117 9.12 -0.34 -1.95
CA ILE A 117 8.75 -1.52 -1.17
C ILE A 117 9.85 -1.76 -0.15
N ASN A 118 9.47 -1.76 1.12
CA ASN A 118 10.32 -2.10 2.24
C ASN A 118 9.71 -3.30 2.96
N ASP A 119 10.38 -4.44 2.93
CA ASP A 119 10.05 -5.54 3.83
C ASP A 119 11.07 -5.60 4.98
N SER A 120 10.78 -6.40 6.00
CA SER A 120 11.66 -6.53 7.17
C SER A 120 13.07 -7.04 6.88
N SER A 121 13.31 -7.58 5.69
CA SER A 121 14.62 -8.08 5.28
C SER A 121 15.39 -7.03 4.48
N LYS A 122 14.78 -6.43 3.45
CA LYS A 122 15.43 -5.55 2.47
C LYS A 122 14.42 -4.63 1.77
N GLU A 123 14.91 -3.48 1.31
CA GLU A 123 14.18 -2.64 0.36
C GLU A 123 14.37 -3.12 -1.09
N LEU A 124 13.32 -2.98 -1.90
CA LEU A 124 13.34 -3.30 -3.33
C LEU A 124 14.47 -2.58 -4.06
N ILE A 125 14.78 -1.34 -3.70
CA ILE A 125 15.87 -0.56 -4.34
C ILE A 125 17.24 -1.21 -4.20
N SER A 126 17.43 -2.09 -3.21
CA SER A 126 18.67 -2.82 -2.97
C SER A 126 18.80 -4.10 -3.80
N LEU A 127 17.75 -4.46 -4.57
CA LEU A 127 17.68 -5.67 -5.39
C LEU A 127 18.12 -5.39 -6.83
N LYS A 128 18.60 -6.41 -7.55
CA LYS A 128 19.02 -6.27 -8.96
C LYS A 128 17.82 -6.08 -9.89
N GLU A 129 16.67 -6.57 -9.47
CA GLU A 129 15.36 -6.55 -10.12
C GLU A 129 14.86 -5.13 -10.39
N VAL A 130 15.39 -4.11 -9.70
CA VAL A 130 15.11 -2.68 -9.97
C VAL A 130 15.29 -2.32 -11.44
N ASN A 131 16.27 -2.93 -12.11
CA ASN A 131 16.50 -2.68 -13.53
C ASN A 131 15.36 -3.18 -14.42
N GLU A 132 14.61 -4.21 -14.01
CA GLU A 132 13.41 -4.64 -14.73
C GLU A 132 12.33 -3.57 -14.66
N PHE A 133 12.10 -2.95 -13.49
CA PHE A 133 11.10 -1.90 -13.32
C PHE A 133 11.38 -0.67 -14.20
N LYS A 134 12.65 -0.31 -14.38
CA LYS A 134 13.05 0.80 -15.26
C LYS A 134 12.60 0.58 -16.71
N LEU A 135 12.61 -0.67 -17.21
CA LEU A 135 12.13 -1.00 -18.56
C LEU A 135 10.63 -0.74 -18.75
N TYR A 136 9.88 -0.67 -17.65
CA TYR A 136 8.45 -0.35 -17.64
C TYR A 136 8.16 1.12 -17.30
N ASN A 137 9.19 1.99 -17.27
CA ASN A 137 9.12 3.39 -16.84
C ASN A 137 8.64 3.56 -15.39
N ILE A 138 8.98 2.60 -14.53
CA ILE A 138 8.71 2.68 -13.09
C ILE A 138 10.00 3.03 -12.38
N GLU A 139 9.98 4.15 -11.65
CA GLU A 139 11.09 4.60 -10.85
C GLU A 139 11.00 3.99 -9.44
N VAL A 140 11.91 3.07 -9.14
CA VAL A 140 12.03 2.52 -7.79
C VAL A 140 12.86 3.47 -6.93
N GLN A 141 12.31 3.87 -5.77
CA GLN A 141 12.94 4.80 -4.84
C GLN A 141 13.09 4.16 -3.44
N ARG A 142 13.93 4.77 -2.58
CA ARG A 142 13.98 4.37 -1.16
C ARG A 142 12.65 4.66 -0.50
N HIS A 143 12.27 3.83 0.47
CA HIS A 143 11.01 4.04 1.21
C HIS A 143 10.95 5.42 1.87
N SER A 144 12.06 5.86 2.48
CA SER A 144 12.19 7.18 3.10
C SER A 144 11.96 8.35 2.14
N ASP A 145 12.37 8.22 0.88
CA ASP A 145 12.29 9.30 -0.10
C ASP A 145 10.87 9.46 -0.66
N LEU A 146 10.10 8.36 -0.64
CA LEU A 146 8.73 8.30 -1.15
C LEU A 146 7.70 8.53 -0.02
N MET A 147 8.11 8.45 1.25
CA MET A 147 7.28 8.77 2.40
C MET A 147 6.98 10.27 2.44
N ILE A 148 5.71 10.64 2.52
CA ILE A 148 5.33 12.04 2.78
C ILE A 148 5.36 12.23 4.29
N ASP A 149 6.29 13.04 4.77
CA ASP A 149 6.20 13.56 6.13
C ASP A 149 5.05 14.57 6.19
N LEU A 150 3.97 14.21 6.90
CA LEU A 150 2.83 15.10 7.08
C LEU A 150 3.24 16.43 7.72
N TYR A 151 4.31 16.45 8.51
CA TYR A 151 4.80 17.65 9.18
C TYR A 151 5.37 18.67 8.17
N ASP A 152 6.05 18.19 7.13
CA ASP A 152 6.56 19.03 6.06
C ASP A 152 5.45 19.47 5.10
N TYR A 153 4.48 18.58 4.83
CA TYR A 153 3.34 18.90 3.96
C TYR A 153 2.43 19.99 4.55
N ILE A 154 2.18 19.99 5.87
CA ILE A 154 1.36 21.02 6.53
C ILE A 154 2.05 22.39 6.51
N LYS A 155 3.39 22.44 6.55
CA LYS A 155 4.14 23.70 6.45
C LYS A 155 4.02 24.37 5.09
N GLU A 156 3.82 23.60 4.02
CA GLU A 156 3.68 24.14 2.65
C GLU A 156 2.26 24.64 2.33
N ILE A 157 1.26 24.32 3.16
CA ILE A 157 -0.14 24.71 2.98
C ILE A 157 -0.50 26.00 3.75
N ASN A 158 0.37 26.48 4.64
CA ASN A 158 0.17 27.72 5.41
C ASN A 158 0.84 28.94 4.77
#